data_AF-A0A4P6F7E0-F1
#
_entry.id   AF-A0A4P6F7E0-F1
#
_cell.length_a   1.000
_cell.length_b   1.000
_cell.length_c   1.000
_cell.angle_alpha   90.00
_cell.angle_beta   90.00
_cell.angle_gamma   90.00
#
_symmetry.space_group_name_H-M   'P 1'
#
loop_
_entity.id
_entity.type
_entity.pdbx_description
1 polymer ?
#
loop_
_entity_poly.entity_id
_entity_poly.type
_entity_poly.pdbx_seq_one_letter_code
_entity_poly.pdbx_strand_id
1 'polypeptide(L)'
;MTYGQVNADLRAALVDLLGIRGVTAQLTPAYKDPARALEKVEARAALAQRYRTAVWTYVHRLATVAAPEEFLTPAWWPMRQLGARTAPVRREDGEFAGPSTGELGTRQRIPVLEAWRRAAVAAVVGAERDALGMDDRLDVGHRLVLARDVADVALAIAILDHRYRQVPGWVPADGPVHDERRDYRDSAAIVAAWAGAQAPYEGYAVDRFGWRPAARPGPTDQRDPGERALAALRNAAIYLGREMPSARAMTRILELTRQTTVHTRRLVGSLEYSPGLVLFGRGLVLAEMVKLFEERIGGRVGGGCHAVAELTVATAALNATKEISDEQRDRLLRAGDVVRTAIGKRLVEGAEGFVYCVEIGRRLDVMPHGGVHRAVPLYGEITEETCPLLLDVARDLQVEVAPAKPDDALIESRRVLSEAIWMGTPGSGVQARTSGAVRATAEPGVAAVSV
;
A
#
# COMPACT_ATOMS: atom_id res chain seq x y z
N MET A 1 9.50 -6.95 -6.34
CA MET A 1 8.70 -7.90 -5.52
C MET A 1 8.62 -7.41 -4.10
N THR A 2 7.52 -6.73 -3.87
CA THR A 2 6.97 -6.27 -2.61
C THR A 2 6.06 -7.43 -2.09
N TYR A 3 5.73 -7.55 -0.78
CA TYR A 3 4.73 -8.49 -0.21
C TYR A 3 3.50 -8.76 -1.10
N GLY A 4 2.98 -7.73 -1.74
CA GLY A 4 1.80 -7.76 -2.57
C GLY A 4 2.07 -8.23 -4.00
N GLN A 5 3.24 -7.91 -4.57
CA GLN A 5 3.70 -8.60 -5.78
C GLN A 5 3.94 -10.09 -5.50
N VAL A 6 4.51 -10.43 -4.33
CA VAL A 6 4.65 -11.81 -3.85
C VAL A 6 3.28 -12.49 -3.71
N ASN A 7 2.33 -11.86 -3.03
CA ASN A 7 0.99 -12.44 -2.85
C ASN A 7 0.20 -12.49 -4.17
N ALA A 8 0.34 -11.53 -5.08
CA ALA A 8 -0.27 -11.60 -6.40
C ALA A 8 0.26 -12.80 -7.19
N ASP A 9 1.60 -13.01 -7.21
CA ASP A 9 2.24 -14.16 -7.86
C ASP A 9 1.83 -15.49 -7.20
N LEU A 10 1.76 -15.53 -5.86
CA LEU A 10 1.32 -16.70 -5.10
C LEU A 10 -0.15 -17.03 -5.38
N ARG A 11 -1.05 -16.03 -5.34
CA ARG A 11 -2.47 -16.20 -5.64
C ARG A 11 -2.67 -16.63 -7.09
N ALA A 12 -1.96 -16.04 -8.05
CA ALA A 12 -2.01 -16.45 -9.46
C ALA A 12 -1.58 -17.91 -9.65
N ALA A 13 -0.49 -18.34 -9.00
CA ALA A 13 -0.06 -19.74 -9.03
C ALA A 13 -1.06 -20.70 -8.36
N LEU A 14 -1.75 -20.27 -7.30
CA LEU A 14 -2.82 -21.04 -6.65
C LEU A 14 -4.09 -21.12 -7.52
N VAL A 15 -4.47 -20.03 -8.20
CA VAL A 15 -5.56 -20.01 -9.19
C VAL A 15 -5.26 -21.00 -10.32
N ASP A 16 -4.04 -21.02 -10.85
CA ASP A 16 -3.61 -21.99 -11.84
C ASP A 16 -3.74 -23.43 -11.32
N LEU A 17 -3.26 -23.71 -10.10
CA LEU A 17 -3.40 -25.03 -9.44
C LEU A 17 -4.86 -25.46 -9.28
N LEU A 18 -5.74 -24.53 -8.88
CA LEU A 18 -7.18 -24.77 -8.72
C LEU A 18 -7.88 -24.97 -10.09
N GLY A 19 -7.41 -24.31 -11.14
CA GLY A 19 -7.91 -24.45 -12.52
C GLY A 19 -7.48 -25.73 -13.24
N ILE A 20 -6.30 -26.29 -12.91
CA ILE A 20 -5.80 -27.51 -13.55
C ILE A 20 -6.72 -28.71 -13.26
N ARG A 21 -7.29 -29.28 -14.32
CA ARG A 21 -8.10 -30.51 -14.31
C ARG A 21 -7.22 -31.76 -14.50
N GLY A 22 -7.70 -32.89 -14.00
CA GLY A 22 -7.05 -34.19 -14.22
C GLY A 22 -5.68 -34.34 -13.54
N VAL A 23 -5.47 -33.70 -12.38
CA VAL A 23 -4.14 -33.66 -11.73
C VAL A 23 -3.58 -35.06 -11.45
N THR A 24 -4.41 -36.03 -11.04
CA THR A 24 -3.99 -37.43 -10.87
C THR A 24 -3.40 -38.00 -12.16
N ALA A 25 -3.92 -37.66 -13.34
CA ALA A 25 -3.37 -38.12 -14.63
C ALA A 25 -2.09 -37.36 -15.05
N GLN A 26 -1.84 -36.15 -14.52
CA GLN A 26 -0.58 -35.43 -14.74
C GLN A 26 0.54 -35.93 -13.81
N LEU A 27 0.20 -36.26 -12.56
CA LEU A 27 1.13 -36.79 -11.58
C LEU A 27 1.39 -38.29 -11.78
N THR A 28 0.42 -39.05 -12.30
CA THR A 28 0.53 -40.48 -12.64
C THR A 28 0.79 -40.67 -14.15
N PRO A 29 2.06 -40.72 -14.59
CA PRO A 29 2.40 -41.00 -15.99
C PRO A 29 2.01 -42.43 -16.38
N ALA A 30 1.46 -42.59 -17.59
CA ALA A 30 1.17 -43.89 -18.17
C ALA A 30 2.47 -44.64 -18.56
N TYR A 31 3.01 -45.44 -17.64
CA TYR A 31 4.08 -46.40 -17.92
C TYR A 31 3.52 -47.81 -18.12
N LYS A 32 4.21 -48.63 -18.92
CA LYS A 32 3.90 -50.06 -19.10
C LYS A 32 4.28 -50.92 -17.88
N ASP A 33 5.19 -50.42 -17.05
CA ASP A 33 5.64 -51.06 -15.81
C ASP A 33 4.98 -50.33 -14.63
N PRO A 34 4.12 -51.00 -13.83
CA PRO A 34 3.38 -50.39 -12.73
C PRO A 34 4.27 -50.02 -11.54
N ALA A 35 5.37 -50.73 -11.29
CA ALA A 35 6.27 -50.43 -10.17
C ALA A 35 7.05 -49.14 -10.44
N ARG A 36 7.60 -49.02 -11.66
CA ARG A 36 8.25 -47.80 -12.14
C ARG A 36 7.26 -46.64 -12.34
N ALA A 37 5.99 -46.92 -12.62
CA ALA A 37 4.95 -45.91 -12.59
C ALA A 37 4.82 -45.30 -11.20
N LEU A 38 4.61 -46.16 -10.19
CA LEU A 38 4.43 -45.77 -8.78
C LEU A 38 5.61 -44.94 -8.26
N GLU A 39 6.84 -45.41 -8.43
CA GLU A 39 8.07 -44.69 -8.05
C GLU A 39 8.10 -43.26 -8.64
N LYS A 40 7.69 -43.10 -9.91
CA LYS A 40 7.62 -41.79 -10.56
C LYS A 40 6.42 -40.94 -10.15
N VAL A 41 5.30 -41.54 -9.71
CA VAL A 41 4.20 -40.80 -9.09
C VAL A 41 4.65 -40.23 -7.74
N GLU A 42 5.21 -41.08 -6.89
CA GLU A 42 5.64 -40.73 -5.54
C GLU A 42 6.75 -39.68 -5.57
N ALA A 43 7.72 -39.79 -6.47
CA ALA A 43 8.74 -38.77 -6.66
C ALA A 43 8.16 -37.39 -7.07
N ARG A 44 7.13 -37.36 -7.93
CA ARG A 44 6.42 -36.13 -8.33
C ARG A 44 5.57 -35.57 -7.19
N ALA A 45 4.86 -36.44 -6.47
CA ALA A 45 4.05 -36.08 -5.30
C ALA A 45 4.92 -35.52 -4.17
N ALA A 46 6.10 -36.10 -3.93
CA ALA A 46 7.06 -35.62 -2.95
C ALA A 46 7.66 -34.26 -3.33
N LEU A 47 7.93 -34.01 -4.61
CA LEU A 47 8.39 -32.70 -5.10
C LEU A 47 7.29 -31.62 -4.93
N ALA A 48 6.06 -31.93 -5.31
CA ALA A 48 4.90 -31.05 -5.10
C ALA A 48 4.65 -30.77 -3.61
N GLN A 49 4.84 -31.76 -2.73
CA GLN A 49 4.77 -31.58 -1.27
C GLN A 49 5.89 -30.67 -0.76
N ARG A 50 7.15 -30.82 -1.21
CA ARG A 50 8.23 -29.88 -0.85
C ARG A 50 7.88 -28.44 -1.23
N TYR A 51 7.38 -28.22 -2.45
CA TYR A 51 6.89 -26.90 -2.87
C TYR A 51 5.74 -26.39 -1.99
N ARG A 52 4.73 -27.23 -1.67
CA ARG A 52 3.65 -26.88 -0.73
C ARG A 52 4.18 -26.54 0.66
N THR A 53 5.19 -27.25 1.18
CA THR A 53 5.78 -26.98 2.51
C THR A 53 6.38 -25.56 2.59
N ALA A 54 6.99 -25.05 1.52
CA ALA A 54 7.45 -23.66 1.46
C ALA A 54 6.28 -22.67 1.57
N VAL A 55 5.19 -22.90 0.81
CA VAL A 55 3.97 -22.08 0.90
C VAL A 55 3.35 -22.15 2.29
N TRP A 56 3.22 -23.35 2.87
CA TRP A 56 2.64 -23.55 4.19
C TRP A 56 3.45 -22.88 5.31
N THR A 57 4.77 -22.92 5.21
CA THR A 57 5.68 -22.24 6.15
C THR A 57 5.53 -20.73 6.06
N TYR A 58 5.40 -20.17 4.86
CA TYR A 58 5.13 -18.75 4.66
C TYR A 58 3.75 -18.35 5.20
N VAL A 59 2.71 -19.15 4.96
CA VAL A 59 1.36 -18.96 5.52
C VAL A 59 1.37 -18.96 7.05
N HIS A 60 2.08 -19.91 7.68
CA HIS A 60 2.24 -19.93 9.13
C HIS A 60 2.94 -18.67 9.66
N ARG A 61 4.02 -18.23 9.00
CA ARG A 61 4.75 -17.02 9.38
C ARG A 61 3.87 -15.77 9.27
N LEU A 62 3.08 -15.64 8.21
CA LEU A 62 2.09 -14.56 8.11
C LEU A 62 1.00 -14.68 9.17
N ALA A 63 0.66 -15.90 9.62
CA ALA A 63 -0.31 -16.11 10.69
C ALA A 63 0.19 -15.60 12.04
N THR A 64 1.47 -15.85 12.39
CA THR A 64 2.09 -15.33 13.61
C THR A 64 2.23 -13.81 13.58
N VAL A 65 2.53 -13.22 12.42
CA VAL A 65 2.59 -11.76 12.22
C VAL A 65 1.20 -11.11 12.34
N ALA A 66 0.16 -11.76 11.82
CA ALA A 66 -1.22 -11.27 11.93
C ALA A 66 -1.73 -11.26 13.37
N ALA A 67 -1.48 -12.32 14.14
CA ALA A 67 -1.95 -12.49 15.51
C ALA A 67 -0.81 -12.88 16.48
N PRO A 68 0.10 -11.94 16.82
CA PRO A 68 1.13 -12.19 17.82
C PRO A 68 0.50 -12.37 19.21
N GLU A 69 1.17 -13.11 20.09
CA GLU A 69 0.59 -13.53 21.38
C GLU A 69 0.16 -12.35 22.27
N GLU A 70 0.87 -11.23 22.16
CA GLU A 70 0.60 -9.98 22.89
C GLU A 70 -0.71 -9.28 22.48
N PHE A 71 -1.26 -9.60 21.30
CA PHE A 71 -2.46 -8.96 20.75
C PHE A 71 -3.73 -9.85 20.86
N LEU A 72 -3.63 -10.99 21.56
CA LEU A 72 -4.68 -12.02 21.66
C LEU A 72 -5.87 -11.63 22.56
N THR A 73 -6.61 -10.60 22.16
CA THR A 73 -7.97 -10.37 22.65
C THR A 73 -8.94 -11.46 22.13
N PRO A 74 -10.09 -11.71 22.78
CA PRO A 74 -11.06 -12.72 22.32
C PRO A 74 -11.52 -12.55 20.87
N ALA A 75 -11.51 -11.32 20.34
CA ALA A 75 -11.84 -11.02 18.95
C ALA A 75 -10.90 -11.70 17.93
N TRP A 76 -9.65 -11.99 18.30
CA TRP A 76 -8.63 -12.62 17.45
C TRP A 76 -8.58 -14.14 17.57
N TRP A 77 -9.51 -14.75 18.34
CA TRP A 77 -9.58 -16.20 18.52
C TRP A 77 -9.64 -17.02 17.21
N PRO A 78 -10.39 -16.63 16.16
CA PRO A 78 -10.35 -17.32 14.87
C PRO A 78 -8.93 -17.43 14.31
N MET A 79 -8.19 -16.32 14.34
CA MET A 79 -6.85 -16.25 13.78
C MET A 79 -5.86 -17.11 14.58
N ARG A 80 -5.98 -17.12 15.91
CA ARG A 80 -5.19 -18.01 16.79
C ARG A 80 -5.44 -19.49 16.46
N GLN A 81 -6.71 -19.87 16.23
CA GLN A 81 -7.09 -21.24 15.86
C GLN A 81 -6.53 -21.67 14.50
N LEU A 82 -6.43 -20.76 13.54
CA LEU A 82 -5.76 -21.01 12.27
C LEU A 82 -4.23 -21.06 12.40
N GLY A 83 -3.63 -20.12 13.15
CA GLY A 83 -2.17 -20.09 13.42
C GLY A 83 -1.64 -21.36 14.07
N ALA A 84 -2.39 -21.92 15.04
CA ALA A 84 -2.05 -23.18 15.69
C ALA A 84 -2.16 -24.40 14.74
N ARG A 85 -3.04 -24.35 13.74
CA ARG A 85 -3.22 -25.42 12.73
C ARG A 85 -2.26 -25.29 11.54
N THR A 86 -1.78 -24.08 11.24
CA THR A 86 -0.74 -23.86 10.22
C THR A 86 0.68 -24.13 10.72
N ALA A 87 0.86 -24.30 12.03
CA ALA A 87 2.17 -24.61 12.64
C ALA A 87 2.86 -25.77 11.90
N PRO A 88 4.07 -25.57 11.35
CA PRO A 88 4.75 -26.59 10.57
C PRO A 88 5.06 -27.79 11.45
N VAL A 89 4.74 -28.99 10.96
CA VAL A 89 5.19 -30.24 11.56
C VAL A 89 6.71 -30.28 11.43
N ARG A 90 7.42 -29.92 12.50
CA ARG A 90 8.88 -30.04 12.57
C ARG A 90 9.27 -31.49 12.33
N ARG A 91 10.27 -31.71 11.46
CA ARG A 91 11.03 -32.95 11.45
C ARG A 91 11.79 -33.07 12.77
N GLU A 92 11.93 -34.30 13.26
CA GLU A 92 12.70 -34.61 14.48
C GLU A 92 14.17 -34.15 14.34
N ASP A 93 14.70 -34.15 13.12
CA ASP A 93 16.08 -33.76 12.77
C ASP A 93 16.31 -32.24 12.72
N GLY A 94 15.26 -31.41 12.88
CA GLY A 94 15.35 -29.95 12.83
C GLY A 94 15.54 -29.31 11.45
N GLU A 95 15.81 -30.08 10.39
CA GLU A 95 15.95 -29.55 9.03
C GLU A 95 14.63 -29.09 8.37
N PHE A 96 14.72 -28.03 7.57
CA PHE A 96 13.62 -27.47 6.80
C PHE A 96 13.21 -28.39 5.64
N ALA A 97 12.00 -28.99 5.73
CA ALA A 97 11.47 -29.94 4.75
C ALA A 97 10.97 -29.31 3.42
N GLY A 98 11.46 -28.12 3.06
CA GLY A 98 11.08 -27.40 1.84
C GLY A 98 11.88 -27.82 0.60
N PRO A 99 11.74 -27.07 -0.51
CA PRO A 99 12.45 -27.33 -1.75
C PRO A 99 13.86 -26.72 -1.72
N SER A 100 14.81 -27.39 -2.36
CA SER A 100 16.16 -26.89 -2.57
C SER A 100 16.21 -25.75 -3.59
N THR A 101 17.27 -24.94 -3.56
CA THR A 101 17.51 -23.86 -4.54
C THR A 101 17.51 -24.37 -5.98
N GLY A 102 18.03 -25.58 -6.22
CA GLY A 102 18.02 -26.22 -7.54
C GLY A 102 16.60 -26.58 -8.01
N GLU A 103 15.74 -27.07 -7.11
CA GLU A 103 14.33 -27.37 -7.41
C GLU A 103 13.51 -26.09 -7.63
N LEU A 104 13.82 -25.00 -6.93
CA LEU A 104 13.20 -23.69 -7.14
C LEU A 104 13.63 -23.05 -8.48
N GLY A 105 14.91 -23.16 -8.84
CA GLY A 105 15.46 -22.60 -10.09
C GLY A 105 15.07 -23.37 -11.36
N THR A 106 14.76 -24.67 -11.26
CA THR A 106 14.49 -25.52 -12.41
C THR A 106 13.02 -25.50 -12.83
N ARG A 107 12.71 -24.91 -14.00
CA ARG A 107 11.36 -24.96 -14.61
C ARG A 107 10.89 -26.40 -14.81
N GLN A 108 9.67 -26.69 -14.40
CA GLN A 108 9.07 -28.02 -14.50
C GLN A 108 8.30 -28.19 -15.81
N ARG A 109 8.40 -29.37 -16.43
CA ARG A 109 7.68 -29.68 -17.68
C ARG A 109 6.20 -30.07 -17.47
N ILE A 110 5.81 -30.31 -16.21
CA ILE A 110 4.46 -30.77 -15.83
C ILE A 110 3.71 -29.55 -15.26
N PRO A 111 2.55 -29.15 -15.82
CA PRO A 111 1.87 -27.91 -15.43
C PRO A 111 1.59 -27.78 -13.93
N VAL A 112 1.11 -28.84 -13.28
CA VAL A 112 0.87 -28.84 -11.82
C VAL A 112 2.16 -28.66 -11.01
N LEU A 113 3.29 -29.23 -11.44
CA LEU A 113 4.57 -29.05 -10.74
C LEU A 113 5.15 -27.65 -10.97
N GLU A 114 4.95 -27.06 -12.15
CA GLU A 114 5.40 -25.69 -12.45
C GLU A 114 4.57 -24.63 -11.72
N ALA A 115 3.26 -24.86 -11.57
CA ALA A 115 2.41 -23.99 -10.76
C ALA A 115 2.77 -24.09 -9.26
N TRP A 116 3.01 -25.29 -8.73
CA TRP A 116 3.56 -25.46 -7.38
C TRP A 116 4.94 -24.81 -7.21
N ARG A 117 5.85 -24.95 -8.19
CA ARG A 117 7.16 -24.29 -8.16
C ARG A 117 7.02 -22.77 -8.11
N ARG A 118 6.14 -22.18 -8.93
CA ARG A 118 5.86 -20.72 -8.89
C ARG A 118 5.31 -20.27 -7.54
N ALA A 119 4.35 -21.00 -6.97
CA ALA A 119 3.83 -20.72 -5.63
C ALA A 119 4.93 -20.80 -4.56
N ALA A 120 5.79 -21.82 -4.62
CA ALA A 120 6.92 -21.96 -3.70
C ALA A 120 7.98 -20.86 -3.87
N VAL A 121 8.31 -20.46 -5.10
CA VAL A 121 9.22 -19.33 -5.36
C VAL A 121 8.65 -18.03 -4.78
N ALA A 122 7.37 -17.73 -5.02
CA ALA A 122 6.73 -16.57 -4.43
C ALA A 122 6.78 -16.62 -2.90
N ALA A 123 6.40 -17.73 -2.29
CA ALA A 123 6.42 -17.93 -0.85
C ALA A 123 7.82 -17.81 -0.22
N VAL A 124 8.87 -18.30 -0.88
CA VAL A 124 10.27 -18.13 -0.41
C VAL A 124 10.71 -16.68 -0.53
N VAL A 125 10.44 -16.00 -1.64
CA VAL A 125 10.75 -14.57 -1.81
C VAL A 125 9.99 -13.69 -0.81
N GLY A 126 8.75 -14.05 -0.46
CA GLY A 126 8.01 -13.44 0.66
C GLY A 126 8.66 -13.72 2.00
N ALA A 127 8.91 -14.99 2.32
CA ALA A 127 9.52 -15.40 3.58
C ALA A 127 10.89 -14.75 3.84
N GLU A 128 11.69 -14.46 2.80
CA GLU A 128 12.96 -13.72 2.91
C GLU A 128 12.78 -12.20 3.10
N ARG A 129 11.72 -11.60 2.53
CA ARG A 129 11.51 -10.14 2.53
C ARG A 129 10.63 -9.63 3.66
N ASP A 130 9.62 -10.40 4.02
CA ASP A 130 8.67 -10.09 5.08
C ASP A 130 9.21 -10.49 6.47
N ALA A 131 10.30 -11.26 6.51
CA ALA A 131 11.10 -11.55 7.69
C ALA A 131 11.61 -10.32 8.45
N LEU A 132 11.65 -9.16 7.80
CA LEU A 132 12.41 -7.99 8.23
C LEU A 132 11.47 -6.85 8.66
N GLY A 133 10.79 -7.05 9.80
CA GLY A 133 10.26 -5.94 10.62
C GLY A 133 8.79 -5.56 10.43
N MET A 134 7.89 -6.52 10.20
CA MET A 134 6.45 -6.25 10.16
C MET A 134 5.80 -6.16 11.56
N ASP A 135 6.22 -6.97 12.53
CA ASP A 135 5.44 -7.27 13.75
C ASP A 135 5.06 -6.04 14.61
N ASP A 136 5.98 -5.09 14.80
CA ASP A 136 5.80 -3.96 15.73
C ASP A 136 4.95 -2.80 15.18
N ARG A 137 4.58 -2.81 13.89
CA ARG A 137 4.09 -1.60 13.18
C ARG A 137 2.78 -1.80 12.41
N LEU A 138 2.20 -2.99 12.47
CA LEU A 138 0.90 -3.29 11.87
C LEU A 138 -0.23 -2.88 12.81
N ASP A 139 -1.10 -1.98 12.35
CA ASP A 139 -2.39 -1.74 13.00
C ASP A 139 -3.37 -2.91 12.74
N VAL A 140 -4.53 -2.83 13.40
CA VAL A 140 -5.61 -3.82 13.31
C VAL A 140 -6.03 -4.08 11.86
N GLY A 141 -6.07 -3.06 11.00
CA GLY A 141 -6.49 -3.19 9.60
C GLY A 141 -5.49 -3.97 8.75
N HIS A 142 -4.18 -3.71 8.91
CA HIS A 142 -3.16 -4.51 8.23
C HIS A 142 -3.18 -5.97 8.70
N ARG A 143 -3.32 -6.21 10.01
CA ARG A 143 -3.39 -7.56 10.59
C ARG A 143 -4.61 -8.32 10.07
N LEU A 144 -5.75 -7.66 9.89
CA LEU A 144 -6.95 -8.27 9.29
C LEU A 144 -6.74 -8.63 7.81
N VAL A 145 -5.99 -7.81 7.06
CA VAL A 145 -5.60 -8.12 5.68
C VAL A 145 -4.63 -9.30 5.60
N LEU A 146 -3.67 -9.41 6.53
CA LEU A 146 -2.82 -10.59 6.66
C LEU A 146 -3.64 -11.83 7.01
N ALA A 147 -4.53 -11.74 8.00
CA ALA A 147 -5.42 -12.83 8.40
C ALA A 147 -6.28 -13.32 7.23
N ARG A 148 -6.79 -12.40 6.40
CA ARG A 148 -7.55 -12.74 5.18
C ARG A 148 -6.69 -13.46 4.14
N ASP A 149 -5.47 -12.98 3.85
CA ASP A 149 -4.58 -13.64 2.90
C ASP A 149 -4.12 -15.03 3.39
N VAL A 150 -3.81 -15.18 4.68
CA VAL A 150 -3.51 -16.48 5.31
C VAL A 150 -4.68 -17.45 5.12
N ALA A 151 -5.90 -16.97 5.37
CA ALA A 151 -7.11 -17.79 5.23
C ALA A 151 -7.42 -18.17 3.78
N ASP A 152 -7.34 -17.24 2.83
CA ASP A 152 -7.59 -17.52 1.41
C ASP A 152 -6.55 -18.53 0.85
N VAL A 153 -5.27 -18.40 1.22
CA VAL A 153 -4.23 -19.37 0.83
C VAL A 153 -4.45 -20.74 1.51
N ALA A 154 -4.80 -20.76 2.81
CA ALA A 154 -5.08 -22.02 3.51
C ALA A 154 -6.30 -22.75 2.93
N LEU A 155 -7.36 -22.04 2.56
CA LEU A 155 -8.53 -22.60 1.87
C LEU A 155 -8.17 -23.18 0.50
N ALA A 156 -7.33 -22.49 -0.28
CA ALA A 156 -6.84 -23.00 -1.56
C ALA A 156 -6.05 -24.31 -1.36
N ILE A 157 -5.18 -24.36 -0.35
CA ILE A 157 -4.40 -25.58 -0.02
C ILE A 157 -5.32 -26.72 0.43
N ALA A 158 -6.34 -26.46 1.25
CA ALA A 158 -7.32 -27.48 1.67
C ALA A 158 -8.06 -28.12 0.47
N ILE A 159 -8.48 -27.31 -0.50
CA ILE A 159 -9.12 -27.78 -1.73
C ILE A 159 -8.15 -28.63 -2.57
N LEU A 160 -6.88 -28.23 -2.65
CA LEU A 160 -5.85 -28.96 -3.39
C LEU A 160 -5.49 -30.28 -2.69
N ASP A 161 -5.32 -30.30 -1.37
CA ASP A 161 -5.09 -31.51 -0.59
C ASP A 161 -6.23 -32.52 -0.74
N HIS A 162 -7.49 -32.06 -0.64
CA HIS A 162 -8.65 -32.92 -0.89
C HIS A 162 -8.67 -33.46 -2.33
N ARG A 163 -8.28 -32.64 -3.33
CA ARG A 163 -8.17 -33.06 -4.74
C ARG A 163 -7.04 -34.09 -4.93
N TYR A 164 -5.97 -34.04 -4.14
CA TYR A 164 -4.77 -34.87 -4.30
C TYR A 164 -4.75 -36.10 -3.38
N ARG A 165 -5.75 -36.28 -2.51
CA ARG A 165 -5.90 -37.46 -1.62
C ARG A 165 -5.86 -38.84 -2.29
N GLN A 166 -5.97 -38.90 -3.61
CA GLN A 166 -5.91 -40.13 -4.43
C GLN A 166 -4.59 -40.28 -5.20
N VAL A 167 -3.61 -39.40 -4.95
CA VAL A 167 -2.27 -39.46 -5.55
C VAL A 167 -1.38 -40.27 -4.60
N PRO A 168 -0.77 -41.39 -5.04
CA PRO A 168 0.21 -42.14 -4.27
C PRO A 168 1.30 -41.26 -3.64
N GLY A 169 1.55 -41.49 -2.35
CA GLY A 169 2.52 -40.73 -1.55
C GLY A 169 2.08 -39.31 -1.16
N TRP A 170 0.85 -38.86 -1.46
CA TRP A 170 0.35 -37.55 -1.01
C TRP A 170 -0.06 -37.56 0.46
N VAL A 171 0.59 -36.73 1.29
CA VAL A 171 0.21 -36.48 2.68
C VAL A 171 -0.39 -35.07 2.79
N PRO A 172 -1.58 -34.86 3.39
CA PRO A 172 -2.14 -33.54 3.68
C PRO A 172 -1.22 -32.62 4.52
N ALA A 173 -1.45 -31.31 4.48
CA ALA A 173 -0.61 -30.30 5.14
C ALA A 173 -0.69 -30.34 6.68
N ASP A 174 -1.82 -30.79 7.23
CA ASP A 174 -2.06 -31.07 8.66
C ASP A 174 -1.48 -32.41 9.14
N GLY A 175 -0.99 -33.24 8.22
CA GLY A 175 -0.32 -34.51 8.47
C GLY A 175 -1.14 -35.74 8.04
N PRO A 176 -0.64 -36.95 8.31
CA PRO A 176 -1.32 -38.20 7.95
C PRO A 176 -2.50 -38.56 8.87
N VAL A 177 -2.71 -37.80 9.95
CA VAL A 177 -3.77 -38.07 10.94
C VAL A 177 -4.95 -37.15 10.65
N HIS A 178 -6.04 -37.71 10.09
CA HIS A 178 -7.36 -37.09 10.11
C HIS A 178 -7.92 -37.07 11.54
N ASP A 179 -7.34 -36.24 12.40
CA ASP A 179 -8.01 -35.79 13.61
C ASP A 179 -9.02 -34.72 13.19
N GLU A 180 -10.32 -35.04 13.26
CA GLU A 180 -11.42 -34.13 12.89
C GLU A 180 -11.34 -32.79 13.64
N ARG A 181 -10.61 -32.73 14.77
CA ARG A 181 -10.36 -31.52 15.56
C ARG A 181 -9.32 -30.58 14.93
N ARG A 182 -8.49 -31.08 14.01
CA ARG A 182 -7.39 -30.36 13.36
C ARG A 182 -7.73 -29.75 12.00
N ASP A 183 -8.96 -29.91 11.49
CA ASP A 183 -9.29 -29.37 10.16
C ASP A 183 -9.03 -27.84 10.07
N TYR A 184 -8.04 -27.51 9.26
CA TYR A 184 -7.60 -26.15 9.01
C TYR A 184 -8.49 -25.45 7.99
N ARG A 185 -9.28 -26.20 7.20
CA ARG A 185 -10.23 -25.67 6.22
C ARG A 185 -11.35 -24.89 6.90
N ASP A 186 -11.97 -25.46 7.92
CA ASP A 186 -13.05 -24.81 8.67
C ASP A 186 -12.50 -23.59 9.44
N SER A 187 -11.32 -23.74 10.05
CA SER A 187 -10.64 -22.61 10.69
C SER A 187 -10.32 -21.49 9.71
N ALA A 188 -9.86 -21.83 8.49
CA ALA A 188 -9.60 -20.86 7.43
C ALA A 188 -10.89 -20.25 6.86
N ALA A 189 -11.98 -21.01 6.74
CA ALA A 189 -13.28 -20.47 6.34
C ALA A 189 -13.82 -19.46 7.37
N ILE A 190 -13.71 -19.78 8.66
CA ILE A 190 -14.10 -18.88 9.75
C ILE A 190 -13.23 -17.62 9.75
N VAL A 191 -11.90 -17.74 9.62
CA VAL A 191 -11.00 -16.57 9.53
C VAL A 191 -11.27 -15.75 8.26
N ALA A 192 -11.51 -16.37 7.11
CA ALA A 192 -11.84 -15.66 5.87
C ALA A 192 -13.13 -14.84 6.03
N ALA A 193 -14.17 -15.43 6.63
CA ALA A 193 -15.43 -14.74 6.90
C ALA A 193 -15.28 -13.64 7.95
N TRP A 194 -14.63 -13.93 9.08
CA TRP A 194 -14.37 -12.98 10.17
C TRP A 194 -13.52 -11.79 9.71
N ALA A 195 -12.35 -12.07 9.10
CA ALA A 195 -11.47 -11.04 8.57
C ALA A 195 -12.12 -10.31 7.39
N GLY A 196 -12.93 -10.98 6.56
CA GLY A 196 -13.69 -10.33 5.49
C GLY A 196 -14.79 -9.39 5.98
N ALA A 197 -15.41 -9.68 7.13
CA ALA A 197 -16.42 -8.83 7.75
C ALA A 197 -15.83 -7.67 8.57
N GLN A 198 -14.62 -7.84 9.11
CA GLN A 198 -13.94 -6.82 9.93
C GLN A 198 -12.92 -5.98 9.17
N ALA A 199 -12.32 -6.50 8.09
CA ALA A 199 -11.39 -5.73 7.27
C ALA A 199 -12.14 -4.60 6.56
N PRO A 200 -11.79 -3.32 6.80
CA PRO A 200 -12.34 -2.24 6.00
C PRO A 200 -11.87 -2.44 4.55
N TYR A 201 -12.83 -2.58 3.64
CA TYR A 201 -12.61 -2.99 2.24
C TYR A 201 -11.79 -1.97 1.42
N GLU A 202 -11.50 -0.81 2.01
CA GLU A 202 -10.81 0.31 1.38
C GLU A 202 -9.47 0.60 2.06
N GLY A 203 -8.41 0.00 1.51
CA GLY A 203 -7.07 0.53 1.65
C GLY A 203 -5.98 -0.50 1.86
N TYR A 204 -6.03 -1.26 2.94
CA TYR A 204 -4.85 -1.90 3.54
C TYR A 204 -4.15 -2.90 2.59
N ALA A 205 -2.88 -2.65 2.28
CA ALA A 205 -2.01 -3.67 1.70
C ALA A 205 -0.58 -3.51 2.24
N VAL A 206 0.06 -4.63 2.57
CA VAL A 206 1.18 -4.69 3.53
C VAL A 206 2.53 -4.39 2.87
N ASP A 207 2.54 -3.50 1.87
CA ASP A 207 3.40 -3.73 0.71
C ASP A 207 4.47 -2.68 0.40
N ARG A 208 5.76 -3.07 0.26
CA ARG A 208 7.04 -2.34 0.49
C ARG A 208 7.26 -0.92 -0.08
N PHE A 209 6.36 -0.32 -0.85
CA PHE A 209 6.28 1.14 -0.84
C PHE A 209 5.76 1.65 0.54
N GLY A 210 5.00 0.79 1.23
CA GLY A 210 4.43 0.90 2.56
C GLY A 210 3.08 1.59 2.50
N TRP A 211 1.98 0.87 2.76
CA TRP A 211 0.69 1.54 2.94
C TRP A 211 0.80 2.58 4.05
N ARG A 212 0.90 3.85 3.64
CA ARG A 212 0.70 5.01 4.50
C ARG A 212 -0.73 5.44 4.25
N PRO A 213 -1.66 5.40 5.22
CA PRO A 213 -3.03 5.89 4.98
C PRO A 213 -2.94 7.24 4.28
N ALA A 214 -3.67 7.44 3.18
CA ALA A 214 -3.52 8.63 2.34
C ALA A 214 -3.80 9.83 3.24
N ALA A 215 -2.72 10.51 3.66
CA ALA A 215 -2.69 11.00 5.02
C ALA A 215 -3.85 11.98 5.21
N ARG A 216 -4.73 11.70 6.17
CA ARG A 216 -5.98 12.45 6.33
C ARG A 216 -5.66 13.72 7.13
N PRO A 217 -6.21 14.89 6.75
CA PRO A 217 -6.13 16.08 7.57
C PRO A 217 -6.64 15.77 8.98
N GLY A 218 -5.85 16.10 10.00
CA GLY A 218 -6.27 16.03 11.39
C GLY A 218 -6.98 17.32 11.82
N PRO A 219 -7.67 17.35 12.97
CA PRO A 219 -8.15 18.61 13.53
C PRO A 219 -6.97 19.53 13.86
N THR A 220 -7.15 20.83 13.69
CA THR A 220 -6.17 21.89 13.98
C THR A 220 -6.63 22.79 15.14
N ASP A 221 -7.26 22.17 16.14
CA ASP A 221 -7.86 22.79 17.32
C ASP A 221 -6.99 22.70 18.59
N GLN A 222 -5.75 22.20 18.47
CA GLN A 222 -4.85 21.98 19.60
C GLN A 222 -4.68 23.26 20.43
N ARG A 223 -4.85 23.15 21.75
CA ARG A 223 -4.74 24.30 22.66
C ARG A 223 -3.34 24.94 22.61
N ASP A 224 -2.30 24.13 22.47
CA ASP A 224 -0.93 24.59 22.26
C ASP A 224 -0.72 25.10 20.82
N PRO A 225 -0.25 26.36 20.62
CA PRO A 225 0.05 26.89 19.29
C PRO A 225 1.16 26.13 18.54
N GLY A 226 2.13 25.53 19.23
CA GLY A 226 3.21 24.74 18.61
C GLY A 226 2.67 23.45 17.95
N GLU A 227 1.93 22.64 18.69
CA GLU A 227 1.26 21.45 18.17
C GLU A 227 0.21 21.78 17.10
N ARG A 228 -0.49 22.91 17.22
CA ARG A 228 -1.42 23.38 16.19
C ARG A 228 -0.71 23.70 14.87
N ALA A 229 0.44 24.37 14.93
CA ALA A 229 1.26 24.63 13.76
C ALA A 229 1.77 23.34 13.11
N LEU A 230 2.17 22.35 13.92
CA LEU A 230 2.60 21.03 13.44
C LEU A 230 1.47 20.27 12.73
N ALA A 231 0.26 20.28 13.30
CA ALA A 231 -0.93 19.69 12.68
C ALA A 231 -1.27 20.37 11.35
N ALA A 232 -1.28 21.71 11.32
CA ALA A 232 -1.58 22.49 10.12
C ALA A 232 -0.53 22.33 9.01
N LEU A 233 0.77 22.29 9.33
CA LEU A 233 1.84 22.00 8.34
C LEU A 233 1.69 20.59 7.76
N ARG A 234 1.35 19.59 8.58
CA ARG A 234 1.04 18.23 8.11
C ARG A 234 -0.16 18.23 7.16
N ASN A 235 -1.23 18.93 7.51
CA ASN A 235 -2.42 19.05 6.66
C ASN A 235 -2.11 19.79 5.34
N ALA A 236 -1.30 20.84 5.37
CA ALA A 236 -0.87 21.55 4.16
C ALA A 236 -0.11 20.62 3.18
N ALA A 237 0.85 19.84 3.68
CA ALA A 237 1.56 18.84 2.87
C ALA A 237 0.62 17.76 2.30
N ILE A 238 -0.39 17.36 3.07
CA ILE A 238 -1.44 16.43 2.64
C ILE A 238 -2.24 17.00 1.46
N TYR A 239 -2.71 18.25 1.55
CA TYR A 239 -3.48 18.88 0.47
C TYR A 239 -2.61 19.12 -0.77
N LEU A 240 -1.36 19.54 -0.61
CA LEU A 240 -0.37 19.66 -1.70
C LEU A 240 -0.09 18.32 -2.42
N GLY A 241 -0.20 17.19 -1.72
CA GLY A 241 -0.08 15.86 -2.31
C GLY A 241 -1.37 15.34 -3.00
N ARG A 242 -2.47 16.11 -2.97
CA ARG A 242 -3.78 15.73 -3.53
C ARG A 242 -4.31 16.71 -4.58
N GLU A 243 -4.02 17.99 -4.42
CA GLU A 243 -4.49 19.07 -5.28
C GLU A 243 -3.33 19.62 -6.10
N MET A 244 -3.57 19.91 -7.39
CA MET A 244 -2.70 20.79 -8.15
C MET A 244 -3.11 22.23 -7.91
N PRO A 245 -2.27 23.11 -7.33
CA PRO A 245 -2.61 24.51 -7.13
C PRO A 245 -2.71 25.27 -8.46
N SER A 246 -3.61 26.25 -8.55
CA SER A 246 -3.51 27.27 -9.61
C SER A 246 -2.32 28.19 -9.37
N ALA A 247 -1.83 28.91 -10.39
CA ALA A 247 -0.67 29.81 -10.23
C ALA A 247 -0.91 30.83 -9.09
N ARG A 248 -2.11 31.40 -9.00
CA ARG A 248 -2.52 32.30 -7.90
C ARG A 248 -2.51 31.62 -6.53
N ALA A 249 -2.93 30.36 -6.44
CA ALA A 249 -2.88 29.61 -5.18
C ALA A 249 -1.43 29.28 -4.81
N MET A 250 -0.59 28.89 -5.79
CA MET A 250 0.83 28.62 -5.61
C MET A 250 1.59 29.87 -5.11
N THR A 251 1.33 31.06 -5.67
CA THR A 251 1.86 32.33 -5.15
C THR A 251 1.58 32.48 -3.65
N ARG A 252 0.34 32.22 -3.23
CA ARG A 252 -0.07 32.35 -1.83
C ARG A 252 0.53 31.26 -0.93
N ILE A 253 0.68 30.04 -1.44
CA ILE A 253 1.35 28.92 -0.76
C ILE A 253 2.83 29.22 -0.53
N LEU A 254 3.54 29.74 -1.53
CA LEU A 254 4.93 30.15 -1.44
C LEU A 254 5.12 31.26 -0.40
N GLU A 255 4.29 32.31 -0.44
CA GLU A 255 4.35 33.42 0.50
C GLU A 255 4.04 32.99 1.95
N LEU A 256 3.02 32.15 2.16
CA LEU A 256 2.75 31.60 3.50
C LEU A 256 3.88 30.69 3.98
N THR A 257 4.48 29.88 3.10
CA THR A 257 5.63 29.02 3.44
C THR A 257 6.88 29.85 3.78
N ARG A 258 7.04 31.02 3.15
CA ARG A 258 8.07 32.01 3.52
C ARG A 258 7.81 32.57 4.92
N GLN A 259 6.56 32.93 5.23
CA GLN A 259 6.18 33.44 6.55
C GLN A 259 6.35 32.38 7.65
N THR A 260 5.93 31.13 7.45
CA THR A 260 6.18 30.04 8.40
C THR A 260 7.69 29.80 8.59
N THR A 261 8.49 29.83 7.52
CA THR A 261 9.97 29.71 7.60
C THR A 261 10.58 30.80 8.49
N VAL A 262 10.12 32.06 8.36
CA VAL A 262 10.57 33.18 9.19
C VAL A 262 10.16 33.01 10.66
N HIS A 263 8.92 32.59 10.93
CA HIS A 263 8.47 32.35 12.31
C HIS A 263 9.18 31.14 12.96
N THR A 264 9.41 30.05 12.22
CA THR A 264 10.21 28.91 12.69
C THR A 264 11.64 29.34 13.01
N ARG A 265 12.28 30.17 12.16
CA ARG A 265 13.62 30.72 12.47
C ARG A 265 13.63 31.54 13.77
N ARG A 266 12.60 32.35 14.03
CA ARG A 266 12.46 33.10 15.30
C ARG A 266 12.45 32.17 16.52
N LEU A 267 11.78 31.03 16.42
CA LEU A 267 11.62 30.05 17.51
C LEU A 267 12.82 29.09 17.65
N VAL A 268 13.63 28.92 16.60
CA VAL A 268 14.86 28.10 16.60
C VAL A 268 16.03 28.82 17.28
N GLY A 269 16.01 30.15 17.36
CA GLY A 269 17.06 30.96 17.98
C GLY A 269 18.10 31.53 17.00
N SER A 270 19.01 32.33 17.53
CA SER A 270 19.93 33.18 16.74
C SER A 270 21.21 32.46 16.34
N LEU A 271 21.40 32.26 15.03
CA LEU A 271 22.63 32.33 14.22
C LEU A 271 23.92 31.56 14.61
N GLU A 272 24.10 31.07 15.83
CA GLU A 272 25.30 30.29 16.23
C GLU A 272 25.21 28.81 15.82
N TYR A 273 24.02 28.34 15.42
CA TYR A 273 23.79 26.99 14.92
C TYR A 273 23.26 26.98 13.48
N SER A 274 23.80 26.04 12.67
CA SER A 274 23.53 25.82 11.24
C SER A 274 22.06 25.98 10.79
N PRO A 275 21.02 25.45 11.50
CA PRO A 275 19.63 25.53 11.03
C PRO A 275 19.10 26.95 10.83
N GLY A 276 19.53 27.93 11.64
CA GLY A 276 19.06 29.31 11.53
C GLY A 276 19.48 30.00 10.23
N LEU A 277 20.68 29.69 9.74
CA LEU A 277 21.21 30.19 8.47
C LEU A 277 20.55 29.49 7.28
N VAL A 278 20.34 28.17 7.37
CA VAL A 278 19.61 27.39 6.37
C VAL A 278 18.18 27.92 6.20
N LEU A 279 17.45 28.19 7.28
CA LEU A 279 16.12 28.79 7.21
C LEU A 279 16.13 30.21 6.62
N PHE A 280 17.19 30.99 6.83
CA PHE A 280 17.31 32.31 6.20
C PHE A 280 17.47 32.21 4.68
N GLY A 281 18.41 31.39 4.19
CA GLY A 281 18.60 31.17 2.75
C GLY A 281 17.33 30.63 2.08
N ARG A 282 16.66 29.66 2.72
CA ARG A 282 15.36 29.15 2.26
C ARG A 282 14.27 30.22 2.17
N GLY A 283 14.27 31.19 3.08
CA GLY A 283 13.35 32.33 3.07
C GLY A 283 13.59 33.31 1.90
N LEU A 284 14.84 33.46 1.45
CA LEU A 284 15.20 34.26 0.28
C LEU A 284 14.73 33.59 -1.01
N VAL A 285 15.04 32.30 -1.19
CA VAL A 285 14.61 31.51 -2.36
C VAL A 285 13.07 31.52 -2.51
N LEU A 286 12.32 31.40 -1.41
CA LEU A 286 10.87 31.50 -1.44
C LEU A 286 10.38 32.91 -1.82
N ALA A 287 11.10 33.98 -1.47
CA ALA A 287 10.74 35.35 -1.86
C ALA A 287 10.92 35.58 -3.37
N GLU A 288 12.02 35.06 -3.95
CA GLU A 288 12.28 35.11 -5.39
C GLU A 288 11.21 34.33 -6.17
N MET A 289 10.80 33.15 -5.68
CA MET A 289 9.72 32.37 -6.27
C MET A 289 8.36 33.06 -6.19
N VAL A 290 8.02 33.75 -5.10
CA VAL A 290 6.78 34.56 -5.03
C VAL A 290 6.80 35.62 -6.13
N LYS A 291 7.88 36.38 -6.24
CA LYS A 291 8.03 37.43 -7.27
C LYS A 291 7.92 36.86 -8.69
N LEU A 292 8.58 35.74 -8.96
CA LEU A 292 8.50 35.05 -10.26
C LEU A 292 7.07 34.63 -10.61
N PHE A 293 6.31 34.13 -9.63
CA PHE A 293 4.91 33.75 -9.81
C PHE A 293 3.96 34.95 -9.97
N GLU A 294 4.24 36.08 -9.32
CA GLU A 294 3.45 37.32 -9.47
C GLU A 294 3.70 38.03 -10.81
N GLU A 295 4.94 38.06 -11.27
CA GLU A 295 5.35 38.86 -12.44
C GLU A 295 5.30 38.10 -13.77
N ARG A 296 5.60 36.79 -13.79
CA ARG A 296 5.88 36.05 -15.03
C ARG A 296 5.09 34.77 -15.24
N ILE A 297 4.42 34.21 -14.24
CA ILE A 297 3.76 32.90 -14.38
C ILE A 297 2.23 33.04 -14.36
N GLY A 298 1.60 32.61 -15.46
CA GLY A 298 0.15 32.47 -15.59
C GLY A 298 -0.30 31.04 -15.31
N GLY A 299 -1.57 30.89 -14.91
CA GLY A 299 -2.20 29.58 -14.71
C GLY A 299 -3.50 29.71 -13.92
N ARG A 300 -4.64 29.45 -14.58
CA ARG A 300 -5.98 29.47 -13.95
C ARG A 300 -6.58 28.07 -13.71
N VAL A 301 -5.90 27.03 -14.19
CA VAL A 301 -6.26 25.63 -13.94
C VAL A 301 -5.72 25.23 -12.56
N GLY A 302 -6.49 24.44 -11.80
CA GLY A 302 -6.09 23.96 -10.47
C GLY A 302 -6.81 24.61 -9.28
N GLY A 303 -6.66 23.98 -8.11
CA GLY A 303 -7.26 24.36 -6.82
C GLY A 303 -6.23 24.98 -5.86
N GLY A 304 -6.09 24.41 -4.66
CA GLY A 304 -5.09 24.79 -3.66
C GLY A 304 -5.62 25.59 -2.46
N CYS A 305 -6.92 25.84 -2.36
CA CYS A 305 -7.50 26.65 -1.28
C CYS A 305 -7.34 26.00 0.12
N HIS A 306 -7.40 24.67 0.21
CA HIS A 306 -7.21 23.97 1.49
C HIS A 306 -5.76 24.06 1.98
N ALA A 307 -4.78 23.91 1.09
CA ALA A 307 -3.36 24.13 1.43
C ALA A 307 -3.10 25.58 1.89
N VAL A 308 -3.72 26.57 1.23
CA VAL A 308 -3.67 27.98 1.66
C VAL A 308 -4.30 28.18 3.04
N ALA A 309 -5.45 27.56 3.33
CA ALA A 309 -6.13 27.67 4.61
C ALA A 309 -5.26 27.10 5.75
N GLU A 310 -4.74 25.89 5.57
CA GLU A 310 -3.87 25.22 6.55
C GLU A 310 -2.56 25.98 6.77
N LEU A 311 -1.90 26.48 5.71
CA LEU A 311 -0.71 27.31 5.86
C LEU A 311 -1.01 28.66 6.54
N THR A 312 -2.23 29.19 6.40
CA THR A 312 -2.68 30.39 7.14
C THR A 312 -2.83 30.08 8.63
N VAL A 313 -3.44 28.93 8.99
CA VAL A 313 -3.53 28.45 10.38
C VAL A 313 -2.14 28.22 10.96
N ALA A 314 -1.24 27.57 10.22
CA ALA A 314 0.14 27.32 10.68
C ALA A 314 0.91 28.63 10.91
N THR A 315 0.79 29.61 10.00
CA THR A 315 1.44 30.92 10.13
C THR A 315 0.93 31.68 11.35
N ALA A 316 -0.40 31.72 11.55
CA ALA A 316 -1.00 32.39 12.70
C ALA A 316 -0.60 31.72 14.04
N ALA A 317 -0.58 30.38 14.07
CA ALA A 317 -0.17 29.60 15.23
C ALA A 317 1.32 29.84 15.57
N LEU A 318 2.23 29.71 14.61
CA LEU A 318 3.66 29.97 14.81
C LEU A 318 3.96 31.41 15.24
N ASN A 319 3.20 32.39 14.76
CA ASN A 319 3.37 33.76 15.21
C ASN A 319 2.92 33.96 16.67
N ALA A 320 1.88 33.25 17.12
CA ALA A 320 1.41 33.25 18.50
C ALA A 320 2.32 32.46 19.46
N THR A 321 3.06 31.46 18.97
CA THR A 321 4.07 30.73 19.73
C THR A 321 5.20 31.65 20.18
N LYS A 322 5.56 31.57 21.48
CA LYS A 322 6.68 32.32 22.08
C LYS A 322 7.94 31.47 22.23
N GLU A 323 7.77 30.25 22.74
CA GLU A 323 8.82 29.27 23.03
C GLU A 323 8.35 27.89 22.54
N ILE A 324 9.30 26.99 22.27
CA ILE A 324 9.06 25.61 21.84
C ILE A 324 10.07 24.69 22.51
N SER A 325 9.70 23.43 22.76
CA SER A 325 10.67 22.41 23.19
C SER A 325 11.62 22.03 22.06
N ASP A 326 12.77 21.43 22.40
CA ASP A 326 13.72 20.92 21.39
C ASP A 326 13.08 19.86 20.49
N GLU A 327 12.22 18.99 21.03
CA GLU A 327 11.46 18.00 20.24
C GLU A 327 10.48 18.66 19.26
N GLN A 328 9.78 19.71 19.70
CA GLN A 328 8.88 20.48 18.84
C GLN A 328 9.65 21.23 17.74
N ARG A 329 10.84 21.77 18.06
CA ARG A 329 11.74 22.39 17.08
C ARG A 329 12.11 21.41 15.96
N ASP A 330 12.52 20.22 16.34
CA ASP A 330 12.88 19.13 15.44
C ASP A 330 11.71 18.67 14.55
N ARG A 331 10.51 18.53 15.16
CA ARG A 331 9.27 18.20 14.44
C ARG A 331 8.86 19.32 13.48
N LEU A 332 9.06 20.59 13.83
CA LEU A 332 8.74 21.75 12.99
C LEU A 332 9.66 21.87 11.78
N LEU A 333 10.97 21.65 11.96
CA LEU A 333 11.94 21.60 10.86
C LEU A 333 11.56 20.50 9.85
N ARG A 334 11.32 19.27 10.33
CA ARG A 334 10.88 18.14 9.49
C ARG A 334 9.56 18.42 8.78
N ALA A 335 8.57 19.00 9.45
CA ALA A 335 7.29 19.36 8.83
C ALA A 335 7.45 20.41 7.72
N GLY A 336 8.32 21.41 7.92
CA GLY A 336 8.67 22.39 6.90
C GLY A 336 9.34 21.79 5.67
N ASP A 337 10.25 20.82 5.85
CA ASP A 337 10.89 20.09 4.75
C ASP A 337 9.90 19.25 3.94
N VAL A 338 8.95 18.59 4.60
CA VAL A 338 7.88 17.82 3.92
C VAL A 338 6.97 18.74 3.10
N VAL A 339 6.60 19.92 3.62
CA VAL A 339 5.83 20.93 2.85
C VAL A 339 6.63 21.44 1.64
N ARG A 340 7.91 21.80 1.82
CA ARG A 340 8.79 22.23 0.73
C ARG A 340 8.90 21.17 -0.36
N THR A 341 9.07 19.90 0.03
CA THR A 341 9.15 18.76 -0.91
C THR A 341 7.86 18.60 -1.70
N ALA A 342 6.70 18.76 -1.06
CA ALA A 342 5.41 18.72 -1.75
C ALA A 342 5.26 19.89 -2.73
N ILE A 343 5.68 21.11 -2.36
CA ILE A 343 5.71 22.27 -3.25
C ILE A 343 6.62 22.01 -4.47
N GLY A 344 7.86 21.55 -4.25
CA GLY A 344 8.82 21.25 -5.32
C GLY A 344 8.27 20.24 -6.34
N LYS A 345 7.58 19.19 -5.87
CA LYS A 345 6.89 18.22 -6.75
C LYS A 345 5.76 18.86 -7.55
N ARG A 346 4.90 19.67 -6.90
CA ARG A 346 3.81 20.39 -7.60
C ARG A 346 4.33 21.42 -8.60
N LEU A 347 5.52 22.00 -8.39
CA LEU A 347 6.16 22.93 -9.33
C LEU A 347 6.62 22.22 -10.61
N VAL A 348 7.30 21.06 -10.48
CA VAL A 348 7.70 20.24 -11.64
C VAL A 348 6.46 19.72 -12.40
N GLU A 349 5.54 19.05 -11.71
CA GLU A 349 4.32 18.51 -12.34
C GLU A 349 3.44 19.60 -12.97
N GLY A 350 3.43 20.81 -12.41
CA GLY A 350 2.68 21.94 -12.97
C GLY A 350 3.34 22.58 -14.18
N ALA A 351 4.67 22.50 -14.30
CA ALA A 351 5.41 22.91 -15.49
C ALA A 351 5.25 21.87 -16.62
N GLU A 352 5.56 20.60 -16.34
CA GLU A 352 5.41 19.47 -17.29
C GLU A 352 3.95 19.31 -17.78
N GLY A 353 2.98 19.55 -16.90
CA GLY A 353 1.55 19.45 -17.19
C GLY A 353 0.91 20.70 -17.80
N PHE A 354 1.68 21.74 -18.15
CA PHE A 354 1.18 23.02 -18.69
C PHE A 354 0.10 23.70 -17.83
N VAL A 355 0.11 23.46 -16.50
CA VAL A 355 -0.77 24.13 -15.53
C VAL A 355 -0.22 25.52 -15.19
N TYR A 356 1.10 25.64 -15.16
CA TYR A 356 1.84 26.88 -15.10
C TYR A 356 2.45 27.16 -16.47
N CYS A 357 2.28 28.39 -16.96
CA CYS A 357 2.86 28.84 -18.22
C CYS A 357 3.60 30.16 -17.97
N VAL A 358 4.78 30.34 -18.58
CA VAL A 358 5.58 31.56 -18.41
C VAL A 358 5.23 32.59 -19.49
N GLU A 359 5.18 33.88 -19.13
CA GLU A 359 5.05 34.96 -20.10
C GLU A 359 6.32 35.01 -20.97
N ILE A 360 6.17 34.64 -22.25
CA ILE A 360 7.23 34.63 -23.27
C ILE A 360 7.24 35.93 -24.11
N GLY A 361 6.22 36.77 -23.95
CA GLY A 361 6.09 38.03 -24.67
C GLY A 361 4.66 38.58 -24.57
N ARG A 362 4.33 39.54 -25.44
CA ARG A 362 2.97 40.10 -25.55
C ARG A 362 2.56 40.19 -27.01
N ARG A 363 1.28 39.94 -27.30
CA ARG A 363 0.67 40.24 -28.60
C ARG A 363 -0.44 41.25 -28.44
N LEU A 364 -0.79 41.93 -29.52
CA LEU A 364 -2.05 42.67 -29.58
C LEU A 364 -3.21 41.67 -29.66
N ASP A 365 -4.29 41.94 -28.93
CA ASP A 365 -5.54 41.18 -29.00
C ASP A 365 -6.08 41.16 -30.43
N VAL A 366 -6.60 40.02 -30.88
CA VAL A 366 -7.17 39.88 -32.22
C VAL A 366 -8.47 40.68 -32.35
N MET A 367 -9.22 40.82 -31.25
CA MET A 367 -10.49 41.55 -31.23
C MET A 367 -10.31 42.95 -30.62
N PRO A 368 -10.48 44.05 -31.40
CA PRO A 368 -10.34 45.40 -30.87
C PRO A 368 -11.50 45.73 -29.93
N HIS A 369 -11.20 45.98 -28.66
CA HIS A 369 -12.19 46.34 -27.66
C HIS A 369 -12.48 47.84 -27.76
N GLY A 370 -13.48 48.20 -28.58
CA GLY A 370 -13.81 49.61 -28.86
C GLY A 370 -12.79 50.30 -29.77
N GLY A 371 -12.26 49.58 -30.77
CA GLY A 371 -11.28 50.10 -31.73
C GLY A 371 -9.82 50.06 -31.26
N VAL A 372 -9.55 49.74 -29.99
CA VAL A 372 -8.19 49.60 -29.46
C VAL A 372 -7.87 48.13 -29.21
N HIS A 373 -6.80 47.63 -29.84
CA HIS A 373 -6.24 46.32 -29.54
C HIS A 373 -5.39 46.41 -28.27
N ARG A 374 -5.73 45.62 -27.25
CA ARG A 374 -4.99 45.58 -25.98
C ARG A 374 -3.76 44.69 -26.10
N ALA A 375 -2.67 45.04 -25.43
CA ALA A 375 -1.55 44.12 -25.28
C ALA A 375 -1.93 43.01 -24.29
N VAL A 376 -1.96 41.76 -24.77
CA VAL A 376 -2.28 40.55 -24.02
C VAL A 376 -1.01 39.71 -23.87
N PRO A 377 -0.69 39.20 -22.67
CA PRO A 377 0.45 38.32 -22.47
C PRO A 377 0.34 37.05 -23.32
N LEU A 378 1.44 36.70 -23.98
CA LEU A 378 1.67 35.40 -24.59
C LEU A 378 2.30 34.50 -23.55
N TYR A 379 1.62 33.41 -23.23
CA TYR A 379 2.12 32.38 -22.35
C TYR A 379 2.67 31.21 -23.16
N GLY A 380 3.83 30.71 -22.75
CA GLY A 380 4.50 29.56 -23.33
C GLY A 380 4.89 28.53 -22.27
N GLU A 381 5.49 27.44 -22.73
CA GLU A 381 5.99 26.34 -21.92
C GLU A 381 7.10 26.78 -20.96
N ILE A 382 7.15 26.16 -19.78
CA ILE A 382 8.24 26.32 -18.83
C ILE A 382 9.30 25.27 -19.14
N THR A 383 10.41 25.72 -19.71
CA THR A 383 11.60 24.90 -20.04
C THR A 383 12.83 25.48 -19.35
N GLU A 384 13.95 24.75 -19.41
CA GLU A 384 15.25 25.25 -18.93
C GLU A 384 15.71 26.52 -19.68
N GLU A 385 15.19 26.78 -20.88
CA GLU A 385 15.47 27.99 -21.65
C GLU A 385 14.56 29.17 -21.26
N THR A 386 13.27 28.94 -20.97
CA THR A 386 12.29 30.01 -20.73
C THR A 386 12.19 30.44 -19.26
N CYS A 387 12.42 29.50 -18.32
CA CYS A 387 12.32 29.74 -16.88
C CYS A 387 13.21 28.79 -16.04
N PRO A 388 14.55 28.78 -16.23
CA PRO A 388 15.46 27.87 -15.51
C PRO A 388 15.32 27.96 -13.99
N LEU A 389 15.21 29.19 -13.45
CA LEU A 389 15.07 29.45 -12.01
C LEU A 389 13.92 28.66 -11.37
N LEU A 390 12.79 28.46 -12.06
CA LEU A 390 11.69 27.67 -11.50
C LEU A 390 12.08 26.19 -11.38
N LEU A 391 12.70 25.63 -12.41
CA LEU A 391 13.05 24.21 -12.46
C LEU A 391 14.17 23.88 -11.46
N ASP A 392 15.19 24.73 -11.38
CA ASP A 392 16.29 24.59 -10.42
C ASP A 392 15.79 24.71 -8.98
N VAL A 393 14.98 25.74 -8.67
CA VAL A 393 14.40 25.88 -7.33
C VAL A 393 13.38 24.76 -7.03
N ALA A 394 12.64 24.27 -8.03
CA ALA A 394 11.73 23.13 -7.84
C ALA A 394 12.48 21.83 -7.51
N ARG A 395 13.67 21.62 -8.10
CA ARG A 395 14.60 20.53 -7.76
C ARG A 395 15.15 20.72 -6.34
N ASP A 396 15.68 21.91 -6.00
CA ASP A 396 16.20 22.23 -4.66
C ASP A 396 15.15 22.21 -3.53
N LEU A 397 13.87 22.36 -3.88
CA LEU A 397 12.76 22.20 -2.94
C LEU A 397 12.43 20.72 -2.68
N GLN A 398 12.75 19.81 -3.59
CA GLN A 398 12.53 18.37 -3.44
C GLN A 398 13.65 17.71 -2.63
N VAL A 399 13.53 17.81 -1.30
CA VAL A 399 14.34 16.95 -0.41
C VAL A 399 13.94 15.49 -0.65
N GLU A 400 14.91 14.58 -0.76
CA GLU A 400 14.63 13.15 -0.90
C GLU A 400 13.94 12.59 0.34
N VAL A 401 12.60 12.53 0.30
CA VAL A 401 11.76 11.91 1.33
C VAL A 401 11.16 10.60 0.77
N ALA A 402 11.49 9.46 1.39
CA ALA A 402 11.09 8.14 0.92
C ALA A 402 9.53 7.90 0.88
N PRO A 403 8.96 7.24 -0.18
CA PRO A 403 7.51 7.03 -0.52
C PRO A 403 6.76 5.91 0.27
N ALA A 404 5.62 5.28 -0.14
CA ALA A 404 4.25 5.70 -0.60
C ALA A 404 3.23 4.48 -0.61
N LYS A 405 1.96 4.62 -1.01
CA LYS A 405 0.88 3.56 -0.91
C LYS A 405 0.91 2.40 -1.97
N PRO A 406 0.05 1.34 -1.85
CA PRO A 406 0.09 0.11 -2.65
C PRO A 406 -0.93 0.03 -3.82
N ASP A 407 -0.92 -1.13 -4.49
CA ASP A 407 -1.14 -1.38 -5.94
C ASP A 407 -2.49 -2.07 -6.27
N ASP A 408 -3.22 -1.65 -7.33
CA ASP A 408 -4.56 -2.17 -7.68
C ASP A 408 -4.57 -3.67 -8.07
N ALA A 409 -3.44 -4.17 -8.59
CA ALA A 409 -3.25 -5.59 -8.92
C ALA A 409 -3.46 -6.53 -7.70
N LEU A 410 -3.32 -6.01 -6.48
CA LEU A 410 -3.57 -6.75 -5.24
C LEU A 410 -5.05 -7.03 -4.96
N ILE A 411 -5.95 -6.15 -5.40
CA ILE A 411 -7.38 -6.31 -5.15
C ILE A 411 -7.94 -7.36 -6.11
N GLU A 412 -7.62 -7.22 -7.40
CA GLU A 412 -8.08 -8.12 -8.45
C GLU A 412 -7.56 -9.55 -8.26
N SER A 413 -6.27 -9.73 -7.94
CA SER A 413 -5.72 -11.08 -7.66
C SER A 413 -6.35 -11.75 -6.43
N ARG A 414 -6.89 -11.01 -5.45
CA ARG A 414 -7.65 -11.58 -4.33
C ARG A 414 -9.07 -11.98 -4.74
N ARG A 415 -9.74 -11.17 -5.58
CA ARG A 415 -11.06 -11.51 -6.15
C ARG A 415 -11.00 -12.81 -6.96
N VAL A 416 -10.03 -12.92 -7.87
CA VAL A 416 -9.87 -14.10 -8.73
C VAL A 416 -9.55 -15.37 -7.92
N LEU A 417 -8.71 -15.29 -6.87
CA LEU A 417 -8.49 -16.44 -5.98
C LEU A 417 -9.77 -16.83 -5.22
N SER A 418 -10.52 -15.85 -4.71
CA SER A 418 -11.79 -16.11 -4.00
C SER A 418 -12.77 -16.87 -4.91
N GLU A 419 -12.95 -16.42 -6.15
CA GLU A 419 -13.79 -17.08 -7.15
C GLU A 419 -13.32 -18.51 -7.48
N ALA A 420 -12.01 -18.73 -7.59
CA ALA A 420 -11.43 -20.06 -7.79
C ALA A 420 -11.68 -21.01 -6.59
N ILE A 421 -11.67 -20.49 -5.36
CA ILE A 421 -12.00 -21.26 -4.13
C ILE A 421 -13.50 -21.65 -4.12
N TRP A 422 -14.39 -20.72 -4.46
CA TRP A 422 -15.83 -21.00 -4.58
C TRP A 422 -16.13 -22.06 -5.65
N MET A 423 -15.51 -21.95 -6.82
CA MET A 423 -15.68 -22.91 -7.93
C MET A 423 -14.96 -24.26 -7.68
N GLY A 424 -13.92 -24.27 -6.84
CA GLY A 424 -13.18 -25.46 -6.46
C GLY A 424 -13.82 -26.29 -5.33
N THR A 425 -14.85 -25.74 -4.66
CA THR A 425 -15.52 -26.39 -3.53
C THR A 425 -16.54 -27.44 -4.00
N PRO A 426 -16.45 -28.71 -3.55
CA PRO A 426 -17.45 -29.73 -3.88
C PRO A 426 -18.85 -29.32 -3.40
N GLY A 427 -19.80 -29.16 -4.33
CA GLY A 427 -21.21 -28.88 -4.05
C GLY A 427 -21.74 -27.50 -4.45
N SER A 428 -20.88 -26.52 -4.79
CA SER A 428 -21.31 -25.15 -5.11
C SER A 428 -21.97 -24.97 -6.50
N GLY A 429 -21.93 -26.00 -7.35
CA GLY A 429 -22.36 -25.92 -8.75
C GLY A 429 -23.87 -25.83 -9.02
N VAL A 430 -24.73 -25.79 -7.99
CA VAL A 430 -26.20 -25.78 -8.13
C VAL A 430 -26.83 -24.58 -7.42
N GLN A 431 -26.52 -23.36 -7.88
CA GLN A 431 -27.43 -22.20 -7.71
C GLN A 431 -27.18 -21.02 -8.67
N ALA A 432 -26.74 -21.31 -9.90
CA ALA A 432 -26.72 -20.33 -10.98
C ALA A 432 -28.15 -20.06 -11.52
N ARG A 433 -29.03 -19.45 -10.72
CA ARG A 433 -30.34 -18.86 -11.08
C ARG A 433 -31.02 -18.20 -9.85
N THR A 434 -30.58 -16.99 -9.48
CA THR A 434 -31.37 -15.87 -8.86
C THR A 434 -30.48 -14.71 -8.38
N SER A 435 -29.56 -14.19 -9.20
CA SER A 435 -28.97 -12.86 -8.96
C SER A 435 -29.86 -11.77 -9.56
N GLY A 436 -31.11 -11.71 -9.08
CA GLY A 436 -32.13 -10.77 -9.51
C GLY A 436 -32.88 -10.21 -8.30
N ALA A 437 -32.72 -8.90 -8.07
CA ALA A 437 -33.34 -8.12 -7.00
C ALA A 437 -33.01 -8.50 -5.55
N VAL A 438 -32.04 -7.78 -4.97
CA VAL A 438 -32.34 -7.02 -3.74
C VAL A 438 -32.15 -5.55 -4.08
N ARG A 439 -33.27 -4.88 -4.33
CA ARG A 439 -33.34 -3.44 -4.60
C ARG A 439 -33.29 -2.71 -3.26
N ALA A 440 -32.71 -1.52 -3.23
CA ALA A 440 -32.69 -0.69 -2.03
C ALA A 440 -34.11 -0.34 -1.56
N THR A 441 -34.34 -0.45 -0.25
CA THR A 441 -35.37 0.29 0.47
C THR A 441 -34.78 0.78 1.78
N ALA A 442 -34.54 2.10 1.86
CA ALA A 442 -34.85 2.83 3.07
C ALA A 442 -36.38 2.72 3.32
N GLU A 443 -36.96 2.94 4.50
CA GLU A 443 -36.60 3.95 5.50
C GLU A 443 -37.09 3.50 6.93
N PRO A 444 -37.50 4.32 7.92
CA PRO A 444 -36.94 4.23 9.26
C PRO A 444 -37.92 3.75 10.37
N GLY A 445 -37.40 3.38 11.55
CA GLY A 445 -38.26 3.26 12.75
C GLY A 445 -37.70 2.54 13.98
N VAL A 446 -37.27 3.32 14.98
CA VAL A 446 -37.50 3.13 16.43
C VAL A 446 -37.48 1.71 17.04
N ALA A 447 -36.48 1.42 17.89
CA ALA A 447 -36.69 1.22 19.33
C ALA A 447 -35.36 1.11 20.08
N ALA A 448 -35.25 1.77 21.24
CA ALA A 448 -34.12 1.62 22.16
C ALA A 448 -34.37 0.48 23.15
N VAL A 449 -33.32 -0.26 23.51
CA VAL A 449 -33.21 -0.96 24.80
C VAL A 449 -31.79 -0.80 25.31
N SER A 450 -31.64 -0.22 26.50
CA SER A 450 -30.38 -0.12 27.23
C SER A 450 -30.13 -1.37 28.05
N VAL A 451 -28.88 -1.84 28.09
CA VAL A 451 -28.18 -2.36 29.28
C VAL A 451 -26.74 -1.90 29.20
#